data_AF-A0A850G953-F1
#
_entry.id   AF-A0A850G953-F1
#
_cell.length_a   1.000
_cell.length_b   1.000
_cell.length_c   1.000
_cell.angle_alpha   90.00
_cell.angle_beta   90.00
_cell.angle_gamma   90.00
#
_symmetry.space_group_name_H-M   'P 1'
#
loop_
_entity.id
_entity.type
_entity.pdbx_description
1 polymer ?
#
loop_
_entity_poly.entity_id
_entity_poly.type
_entity_poly.pdbx_seq_one_letter_code
_entity_poly.pdbx_strand_id
1 'polypeptide(L)'
;MVGAMNAADYAGSAVCGSCVRIDGPEGTVEVRIVDQCPECAPGDIDLSPEAFQALAPLEHGRVPISWTYIPCAVDGPITYHFKDGSNPWWTAVQLRNHRHAIASFEFLDEDTWVEVPRLDYNYFVYDSGMGEGPFSFRVTDVTGEVLEDSGLPLLDDGDVDGQAQFPACEG
;
A
#
# COMPACT_ATOMS: atom_id res chain seq x y z
N MET A 1 -14.79 -1.37 0.12
CA MET A 1 -14.78 -2.41 -0.93
C MET A 1 -13.33 -2.75 -1.23
N VAL A 2 -13.00 -4.03 -1.38
CA VAL A 2 -11.62 -4.49 -1.54
C VAL A 2 -11.51 -5.53 -2.66
N GLY A 3 -10.28 -5.75 -3.13
CA GLY A 3 -9.98 -6.84 -4.05
C GLY A 3 -8.54 -7.35 -3.95
N ALA A 4 -8.28 -8.43 -4.66
CA ALA A 4 -6.99 -9.09 -4.77
C ALA A 4 -6.56 -9.18 -6.24
N MET A 5 -5.29 -8.91 -6.51
CA MET A 5 -4.73 -8.97 -7.88
C MET A 5 -3.91 -10.24 -8.08
N ASN A 6 -3.82 -10.71 -9.32
CA ASN A 6 -2.89 -11.80 -9.68
C ASN A 6 -1.43 -11.41 -9.38
N ALA A 7 -0.53 -12.39 -9.31
CA ALA A 7 0.87 -12.17 -8.95
C ALA A 7 1.62 -11.18 -9.87
N ALA A 8 1.30 -11.12 -11.17
CA ALA A 8 1.96 -10.21 -12.11
C ALA A 8 1.56 -8.76 -11.84
N ASP A 9 0.25 -8.51 -11.65
CA ASP A 9 -0.27 -7.16 -11.38
C ASP A 9 -0.06 -6.72 -9.93
N TYR A 10 -0.03 -7.68 -8.98
CA TYR A 10 0.30 -7.40 -7.58
C TYR A 10 1.77 -6.99 -7.39
N ALA A 11 2.64 -7.40 -8.32
CA ALA A 11 4.04 -6.95 -8.44
C ALA A 11 4.82 -7.02 -7.11
N GLY A 12 4.70 -8.14 -6.38
CA GLY A 12 5.40 -8.32 -5.10
C GLY A 12 4.97 -7.31 -4.04
N SER A 13 3.67 -7.06 -3.90
CA SER A 13 3.08 -6.02 -3.04
C SER A 13 3.37 -4.58 -3.44
N ALA A 14 3.94 -4.32 -4.62
CA ALA A 14 4.19 -2.95 -5.08
C ALA A 14 2.90 -2.11 -5.12
N VAL A 15 1.78 -2.73 -5.47
CA VAL A 15 0.46 -2.09 -5.62
C VAL A 15 -0.46 -2.32 -4.42
N CYS A 16 0.02 -2.99 -3.37
CA CYS A 16 -0.77 -3.21 -2.16
C CYS A 16 -1.13 -1.85 -1.52
N GLY A 17 -2.38 -1.72 -1.10
CA GLY A 17 -2.95 -0.49 -0.57
C GLY A 17 -3.36 0.54 -1.62
N SER A 18 -3.09 0.33 -2.92
CA SER A 18 -3.56 1.19 -4.01
C SER A 18 -5.06 1.03 -4.28
N CYS A 19 -5.65 1.99 -4.98
CA CYS A 19 -7.05 1.95 -5.38
C CYS A 19 -7.19 1.87 -6.90
N VAL A 20 -8.20 1.13 -7.35
CA VAL A 20 -8.56 1.03 -8.75
C VAL A 20 -10.05 1.30 -8.93
N ARG A 21 -10.38 1.96 -10.03
CA ARG A 21 -11.75 2.04 -10.53
C ARG A 21 -11.93 0.92 -11.55
N ILE A 22 -12.99 0.13 -11.37
CA ILE A 22 -13.32 -1.03 -12.17
C ILE A 22 -14.66 -0.77 -12.85
N ASP A 23 -14.68 -0.88 -14.17
CA ASP A 23 -15.89 -0.83 -14.99
C ASP A 23 -16.29 -2.26 -15.37
N GLY A 24 -17.54 -2.61 -15.06
CA GLY A 24 -18.14 -3.91 -15.36
C GLY A 24 -19.44 -3.78 -16.15
N PRO A 25 -20.18 -4.89 -16.35
CA PRO A 25 -21.36 -4.91 -17.21
C PRO A 25 -22.53 -4.04 -16.72
N GLU A 26 -22.72 -3.92 -15.41
CA GLU A 26 -23.88 -3.23 -14.81
C GLU A 26 -23.51 -1.96 -14.04
N GLY A 27 -22.21 -1.63 -13.94
CA GLY A 27 -21.78 -0.46 -13.18
C GLY A 27 -20.27 -0.31 -13.07
N THR A 28 -19.90 0.62 -12.21
CA THR A 28 -18.51 0.97 -11.90
C THR A 28 -18.33 0.93 -10.38
N VAL A 29 -17.19 0.42 -9.93
CA VAL A 29 -16.86 0.32 -8.50
C VAL A 29 -15.41 0.75 -8.25
N GLU A 30 -15.15 1.36 -7.11
CA GLU A 30 -13.81 1.68 -6.64
C GLU A 30 -13.41 0.71 -5.53
N VAL A 31 -12.25 0.06 -5.67
CA VAL A 31 -11.77 -0.92 -4.69
C VAL A 31 -10.33 -0.65 -4.30
N ARG A 32 -10.01 -0.97 -3.04
CA ARG A 32 -8.64 -1.00 -2.55
C ARG A 32 -8.05 -2.40 -2.73
N ILE A 33 -6.85 -2.49 -3.29
CA ILE A 33 -6.12 -3.74 -3.42
C ILE A 33 -5.44 -4.04 -2.10
N VAL A 34 -5.78 -5.17 -1.48
CA VAL A 34 -5.31 -5.53 -0.14
C VAL A 34 -4.68 -6.91 -0.08
N ASP A 35 -4.77 -7.69 -1.15
CA ASP A 35 -4.28 -9.07 -1.18
C ASP A 35 -3.83 -9.49 -2.59
N GLN A 36 -3.18 -10.65 -2.65
CA GLN A 36 -2.83 -11.33 -3.88
C GLN A 36 -3.81 -12.50 -4.11
N CYS A 37 -4.20 -12.73 -5.36
CA CYS A 37 -4.93 -13.90 -5.82
C CYS A 37 -4.00 -14.76 -6.69
N PRO A 38 -3.30 -15.78 -6.12
CA PRO A 38 -2.32 -16.59 -6.86
C PRO A 38 -2.90 -17.31 -8.09
N GLU A 39 -4.18 -17.66 -8.05
CA GLU A 39 -4.91 -18.39 -9.10
C GLU A 39 -5.49 -17.49 -10.20
N CYS A 40 -5.51 -16.17 -10.00
CA CYS A 40 -6.07 -15.21 -10.95
C CYS A 40 -5.17 -15.05 -12.19
N ALA A 41 -5.77 -14.87 -13.36
CA ALA A 41 -5.00 -14.57 -14.57
C ALA A 41 -4.59 -13.08 -14.60
N PRO A 42 -3.54 -12.70 -15.35
CA PRO A 42 -3.22 -11.29 -15.60
C PRO A 42 -4.43 -10.49 -16.06
N GLY A 43 -4.66 -9.34 -15.44
CA GLY A 43 -5.84 -8.48 -15.64
C GLY A 43 -7.07 -8.83 -14.78
N ASP A 44 -7.13 -10.01 -14.16
CA ASP A 44 -8.21 -10.37 -13.23
C ASP A 44 -8.01 -9.70 -11.85
N ILE A 45 -9.13 -9.33 -11.24
CA ILE A 45 -9.21 -8.87 -9.84
C ILE A 45 -10.27 -9.72 -9.15
N ASP A 46 -9.90 -10.41 -8.07
CA ASP A 46 -10.86 -11.09 -7.20
C ASP A 46 -11.47 -10.07 -6.23
N LEU A 47 -12.79 -9.94 -6.24
CA LEU A 47 -13.51 -8.85 -5.60
C LEU A 47 -14.24 -9.33 -4.36
N SER A 48 -14.32 -8.48 -3.34
CA SER A 48 -15.25 -8.75 -2.23
C SER A 48 -16.68 -8.86 -2.76
N PRO A 49 -17.55 -9.68 -2.15
CA PRO A 49 -18.93 -9.87 -2.65
C PRO A 49 -19.69 -8.56 -2.84
N GLU A 50 -19.48 -7.58 -1.96
CA GLU A 50 -20.10 -6.26 -2.05
C GLU A 50 -19.62 -5.48 -3.28
N ALA A 51 -18.33 -5.58 -3.61
CA ALA A 51 -17.76 -4.93 -4.78
C ALA A 51 -18.24 -5.60 -6.08
N PHE A 52 -18.30 -6.94 -6.10
CA PHE A 52 -18.79 -7.68 -7.27
C PHE A 52 -20.27 -7.36 -7.55
N GLN A 53 -21.11 -7.27 -6.52
CA GLN A 53 -22.52 -6.92 -6.66
C GLN A 53 -22.78 -5.56 -7.29
N ALA A 54 -21.83 -4.62 -7.19
CA ALA A 54 -21.92 -3.33 -7.88
C ALA A 54 -21.66 -3.43 -9.39
N LEU A 55 -21.08 -4.54 -9.85
CA LEU A 55 -20.72 -4.78 -11.26
C LEU A 55 -21.65 -5.79 -11.95
N ALA A 56 -22.15 -6.79 -11.21
CA ALA A 56 -23.04 -7.84 -11.72
C ALA A 56 -23.69 -8.68 -10.59
N PRO A 57 -24.76 -9.44 -10.88
CA PRO A 57 -25.29 -10.47 -9.98
C PRO A 57 -24.24 -11.53 -9.61
N LEU A 58 -24.14 -11.87 -8.32
CA LEU A 58 -23.16 -12.85 -7.82
C LEU A 58 -23.21 -14.20 -8.54
N GLU A 59 -24.39 -14.61 -9.03
CA GLU A 59 -24.57 -15.90 -9.73
C GLU A 59 -23.81 -15.98 -11.06
N HIS A 60 -23.39 -14.85 -11.62
CA HIS A 60 -22.56 -14.83 -12.83
C HIS A 60 -21.15 -15.36 -12.56
N GLY A 61 -20.66 -15.27 -11.31
CA GLY A 61 -19.36 -15.79 -10.86
C GLY A 61 -18.13 -15.04 -11.40
N ARG A 62 -18.08 -14.78 -12.71
CA ARG A 62 -17.03 -14.02 -13.39
C ARG A 62 -17.63 -13.16 -14.50
N VAL A 63 -17.20 -11.91 -14.58
CA VAL A 63 -17.65 -10.96 -15.60
C VAL A 63 -16.47 -10.25 -16.25
N PRO A 64 -16.60 -9.82 -17.52
CA PRO A 64 -15.58 -8.99 -18.14
C PRO A 64 -15.51 -7.64 -17.44
N ILE A 65 -14.30 -7.18 -17.14
CA ILE A 65 -14.01 -5.89 -16.52
C ILE A 65 -12.91 -5.15 -17.27
N SER A 66 -12.86 -3.83 -17.08
CA SER A 66 -11.68 -3.00 -17.32
C SER A 66 -11.39 -2.18 -16.08
N TRP A 67 -10.13 -1.85 -15.81
CA TRP A 67 -9.80 -1.07 -14.61
C TRP A 67 -8.65 -0.10 -14.86
N THR A 68 -8.61 0.94 -14.02
CA THR A 68 -7.56 1.97 -14.01
C THR A 68 -7.19 2.30 -12.57
N TYR A 69 -5.90 2.53 -12.30
CA TYR A 69 -5.48 3.09 -11.00
C TYR A 69 -6.09 4.47 -10.78
N ILE A 70 -6.53 4.70 -9.53
CA ILE A 70 -7.04 5.98 -9.07
C ILE A 70 -6.41 6.31 -7.70
N PRO A 71 -6.36 7.59 -7.32
CA PRO A 71 -6.00 7.98 -5.97
C PRO A 71 -7.03 7.41 -4.98
N CYS A 72 -6.57 6.84 -3.87
CA CYS A 72 -7.46 6.44 -2.79
C CYS A 72 -8.07 7.66 -2.09
N ALA A 73 -9.38 7.61 -1.85
CA ALA A 73 -10.11 8.59 -1.05
C ALA A 73 -9.84 8.35 0.45
N VAL A 74 -8.66 8.77 0.92
CA VAL A 74 -8.27 8.71 2.33
C VAL A 74 -8.21 10.10 2.97
N ASP A 75 -8.48 10.13 4.26
CA ASP A 75 -8.35 11.30 5.14
C ASP A 75 -7.17 11.12 6.10
N GLY A 76 -6.54 12.22 6.50
CA GLY A 76 -5.40 12.20 7.41
C GLY A 76 -4.05 11.87 6.76
N PRO A 77 -2.97 11.87 7.56
CA PRO A 77 -1.63 11.59 7.09
C PRO A 77 -1.44 10.10 6.76
N ILE A 78 -0.32 9.76 6.16
CA ILE A 78 0.13 8.37 6.11
C ILE A 78 0.39 7.84 7.52
N THR A 79 0.25 6.54 7.71
CA THR A 79 0.51 5.88 9.01
C THR A 79 1.62 4.86 8.84
N TYR A 80 2.57 4.87 9.76
CA TYR A 80 3.65 3.89 9.85
C TYR A 80 3.26 2.83 10.88
N HIS A 81 3.07 1.60 10.42
CA HIS A 81 2.83 0.47 11.30
C HIS A 81 4.10 -0.34 11.50
N PHE A 82 4.59 -0.41 12.72
CA PHE A 82 5.70 -1.27 13.10
C PHE A 82 5.18 -2.68 13.35
N LYS A 83 5.81 -3.66 12.69
CA LYS A 83 5.44 -5.07 12.88
C LYS A 83 5.82 -5.54 14.29
N ASP A 84 5.03 -6.45 14.85
CA ASP A 84 5.44 -7.29 15.99
C ASP A 84 6.87 -7.83 15.80
N GLY A 85 7.67 -7.63 16.84
CA GLY A 85 9.09 -7.96 16.91
C GLY A 85 10.04 -6.85 16.45
N SER A 86 9.54 -5.69 16.01
CA SER A 86 10.38 -4.57 15.61
C SER A 86 11.19 -4.04 16.80
N ASN A 87 12.50 -3.93 16.61
CA ASN A 87 13.46 -3.54 17.63
C ASN A 87 14.69 -2.87 16.98
N PRO A 88 15.66 -2.35 17.77
CA PRO A 88 16.81 -1.66 17.21
C PRO A 88 17.72 -2.49 16.28
N TRP A 89 17.63 -3.81 16.34
CA TRP A 89 18.45 -4.76 15.56
C TRP A 89 17.68 -5.45 14.42
N TRP A 90 16.36 -5.25 14.34
CA TRP A 90 15.52 -5.72 13.24
C TRP A 90 14.26 -4.85 13.18
N THR A 91 14.00 -4.20 12.06
CA THR A 91 12.87 -3.27 11.95
C THR A 91 12.05 -3.56 10.70
N ALA A 92 10.73 -3.70 10.87
CA ALA A 92 9.80 -3.88 9.77
C ALA A 92 8.65 -2.86 9.87
N VAL A 93 8.48 -2.07 8.81
CA VAL A 93 7.46 -1.01 8.75
C VAL A 93 6.53 -1.25 7.57
N GLN A 94 5.23 -1.19 7.81
CA GLN A 94 4.21 -1.14 6.78
C GLN A 94 3.65 0.28 6.68
N LEU A 95 3.63 0.81 5.46
CA LEU A 95 2.97 2.08 5.18
C LEU A 95 1.48 1.84 4.98
N ARG A 96 0.67 2.61 5.69
CA ARG A 96 -0.79 2.56 5.66
C ARG A 96 -1.35 3.94 5.34
N ASN A 97 -2.64 3.96 5.05
CA ASN A 97 -3.40 5.18 4.77
C ASN A 97 -2.80 6.09 3.68
N HIS A 98 -2.12 5.55 2.67
CA HIS A 98 -1.52 6.32 1.58
C HIS A 98 -2.49 6.46 0.38
N ARG A 99 -2.48 7.62 -0.31
CA ARG A 99 -3.33 7.87 -1.49
C ARG A 99 -2.93 7.06 -2.72
N HIS A 100 -1.63 6.91 -2.96
CA HIS A 100 -1.08 6.25 -4.15
C HIS A 100 -0.27 5.04 -3.75
N ALA A 101 0.02 4.15 -4.69
CA ALA A 101 0.97 3.07 -4.44
C ALA A 101 2.33 3.65 -4.04
N ILE A 102 2.98 3.04 -3.05
CA ILE A 102 4.32 3.46 -2.64
C ILE A 102 5.32 2.89 -3.65
N ALA A 103 6.29 3.69 -4.07
CA ALA A 103 7.43 3.24 -4.88
C ALA A 103 8.57 2.78 -3.96
N SER A 104 9.05 3.64 -3.05
CA SER A 104 10.17 3.35 -2.16
C SER A 104 9.95 3.88 -0.73
N PHE A 105 10.68 3.29 0.20
CA PHE A 105 10.75 3.70 1.60
C PHE A 105 12.22 3.69 2.03
N GLU A 106 12.63 4.78 2.67
CA GLU A 106 14.00 5.01 3.10
C GLU A 106 14.00 5.53 4.54
N PHE A 107 15.05 5.22 5.29
CA PHE A 107 15.30 5.85 6.59
C PHE A 107 16.61 6.63 6.55
N LEU A 108 16.70 7.67 7.37
CA LEU A 108 17.92 8.45 7.51
C LEU A 108 18.85 7.75 8.49
N ASP A 109 19.99 7.27 7.99
CA ASP A 109 21.11 6.76 8.77
C ASP A 109 22.23 7.79 8.76
N GLU A 110 22.48 8.40 9.92
CA GLU A 110 23.34 9.58 10.08
C GLU A 110 22.95 10.74 9.13
N ASP A 111 23.60 10.84 7.97
CA ASP A 111 23.35 11.85 6.93
C ASP A 111 23.02 11.23 5.57
N THR A 112 22.74 9.92 5.52
CA THR A 112 22.47 9.16 4.29
C THR A 112 21.10 8.50 4.32
N TRP A 113 20.33 8.70 3.27
CA TRP A 113 19.08 7.97 3.06
C TRP A 113 19.38 6.55 2.60
N VAL A 114 18.93 5.57 3.37
CA VAL A 114 19.11 4.14 3.09
C VAL A 114 17.77 3.55 2.66
N GLU A 115 17.72 3.03 1.44
CA GLU A 115 16.56 2.32 0.92
C GLU A 115 16.34 1.00 1.64
N VAL A 116 15.10 0.77 2.05
CA VAL A 116 14.67 -0.43 2.74
C VAL A 116 13.88 -1.29 1.75
N PRO A 117 14.25 -2.56 1.54
CA PRO A 117 13.55 -3.41 0.59
C PRO A 117 12.13 -3.74 1.07
N ARG A 118 11.17 -3.73 0.12
CA ARG A 118 9.81 -4.25 0.34
C ARG A 118 9.78 -5.76 0.14
N LEU A 119 9.09 -6.46 1.04
CA LEU A 119 8.81 -7.89 0.94
C LEU A 119 7.36 -8.14 0.48
N ASP A 120 7.08 -9.38 0.08
CA ASP A 120 5.83 -9.87 -0.52
C ASP A 120 4.59 -9.85 0.40
N TYR A 121 4.78 -9.54 1.68
CA TYR A 121 3.72 -9.31 2.66
C TYR A 121 3.50 -7.81 2.97
N ASN A 122 3.97 -6.92 2.08
CA ASN A 122 3.82 -5.47 2.15
C ASN A 122 4.42 -4.81 3.42
N TYR A 123 5.62 -5.25 3.80
CA TYR A 123 6.45 -4.57 4.78
C TYR A 123 7.80 -4.21 4.16
N PHE A 124 8.33 -3.07 4.57
CA PHE A 124 9.71 -2.70 4.33
C PHE A 124 10.54 -3.18 5.51
N VAL A 125 11.51 -4.05 5.23
CA VAL A 125 12.26 -4.75 6.28
C VAL A 125 13.75 -4.43 6.18
N TYR A 126 14.33 -4.01 7.30
CA TYR A 126 15.75 -3.82 7.44
C TYR A 126 16.31 -4.77 8.50
N ASP A 127 17.00 -5.83 8.04
CA ASP A 127 17.44 -6.94 8.89
C ASP A 127 18.53 -6.57 9.91
N SER A 128 19.23 -5.44 9.70
CA SER A 128 20.22 -4.93 10.65
C SER A 128 19.61 -4.01 11.73
N GLY A 129 18.32 -3.68 11.58
CA GLY A 129 17.61 -2.73 12.42
C GLY A 129 17.99 -1.28 12.16
N MET A 130 17.05 -0.37 12.44
CA MET A 130 17.22 1.07 12.19
C MET A 130 17.74 1.81 13.44
N GLY A 131 18.04 1.10 14.53
CA GLY A 131 18.43 1.69 15.82
C GLY A 131 17.26 2.02 16.74
N GLU A 132 17.53 2.73 17.83
CA GLU A 132 16.54 3.06 18.87
C GLU A 132 15.57 4.19 18.48
N GLY A 133 15.84 4.86 17.35
CA GLY A 133 15.15 6.08 16.94
C GLY A 133 15.50 7.30 17.80
N PRO A 134 14.73 8.39 17.71
CA PRO A 134 13.62 8.57 16.77
C PRO A 134 14.10 8.55 15.31
N PHE A 135 13.25 8.07 14.42
CA PHE A 135 13.57 7.93 13.00
C PHE A 135 13.18 9.16 12.20
N SER A 136 13.88 9.34 11.08
CA SER A 136 13.38 10.12 9.95
C SER A 136 13.18 9.18 8.78
N PHE A 137 12.01 9.23 8.18
CA PHE A 137 11.62 8.39 7.05
C PHE A 137 11.34 9.25 5.83
N ARG A 138 11.70 8.71 4.67
CA ARG A 138 11.37 9.26 3.37
C ARG A 138 10.57 8.24 2.57
N VAL A 139 9.42 8.66 2.08
CA VAL A 139 8.50 7.83 1.32
C VAL A 139 8.31 8.45 -0.04
N THR A 140 8.53 7.68 -1.11
CA THR A 140 8.26 8.12 -2.48
C THR A 140 7.10 7.31 -3.04
N ASP A 141 6.12 7.96 -3.65
CA ASP A 141 5.02 7.27 -4.33
C ASP A 141 5.34 6.97 -5.81
N VAL A 142 4.46 6.22 -6.47
CA VAL A 142 4.60 5.89 -7.90
C VAL A 142 4.47 7.07 -8.86
N THR A 143 4.04 8.24 -8.37
CA THR A 143 3.99 9.49 -9.14
C THR A 143 5.29 10.30 -9.04
N GLY A 144 6.18 9.92 -8.11
CA GLY A 144 7.45 10.59 -7.83
C GLY A 144 7.37 11.66 -6.75
N GLU A 145 6.21 11.81 -6.10
CA GLU A 145 6.04 12.70 -4.96
C GLU A 145 6.72 12.10 -3.73
N VAL A 146 7.30 12.97 -2.90
CA VAL A 146 8.13 12.58 -1.74
C VAL A 146 7.56 13.17 -0.47
N LEU A 147 7.42 12.33 0.56
CA LEU A 147 7.12 12.73 1.93
C LEU A 147 8.33 12.44 2.82
N GLU A 148 8.68 13.39 3.67
CA GLU A 148 9.69 13.22 4.70
C GLU A 148 9.07 13.51 6.07
N ASP A 149 9.13 12.52 6.96
CA ASP A 149 8.66 12.61 8.34
C ASP A 149 9.83 12.40 9.29
N SER A 150 9.83 13.09 10.43
CA SER A 150 10.87 12.96 11.44
C SER A 150 10.30 12.92 12.86
N GLY A 151 11.10 12.42 13.80
CA GLY A 151 10.70 12.29 15.20
C GLY A 151 9.83 11.06 15.47
N LEU A 152 9.82 10.08 14.58
CA LEU A 152 8.99 8.89 14.69
C LEU A 152 9.60 7.92 15.72
N PRO A 153 8.85 7.47 16.74
CA PRO A 153 9.37 6.54 17.72
C PRO A 153 9.51 5.13 17.13
N LEU A 154 10.38 4.33 17.72
CA LEU A 154 10.32 2.88 17.56
C LEU A 154 9.15 2.32 18.38
N LEU A 155 8.32 1.52 17.73
CA LEU A 155 7.21 0.79 18.35
C LEU A 155 7.38 -0.71 18.13
N ASP A 156 6.76 -1.50 19.00
CA ASP A 156 6.57 -2.95 18.84
C ASP A 156 5.08 -3.21 18.68
N ASP A 157 4.67 -3.70 17.51
CA ASP A 157 3.26 -3.87 17.10
C ASP A 157 2.42 -2.61 17.32
N GLY A 158 2.74 -1.52 16.62
CA GLY A 158 2.13 -0.22 16.88
C GLY A 158 2.08 0.70 15.66
N ASP A 159 1.10 1.61 15.68
CA ASP A 159 0.90 2.63 14.66
C ASP A 159 1.39 3.99 15.15
N VAL A 160 2.07 4.73 14.26
CA VAL A 160 2.33 6.16 14.42
C VAL A 160 1.96 6.90 13.16
N ASP A 161 1.21 7.98 13.30
CA ASP A 161 0.87 8.85 12.18
C ASP A 161 2.07 9.69 11.77
N GLY A 162 2.25 9.82 10.45
CA GLY A 162 3.15 10.81 9.86
C GLY A 162 2.57 12.22 9.97
N GLN A 163 3.23 13.17 9.31
CA GLN A 163 2.87 14.58 9.35
C GLN A 163 2.04 15.00 8.14
N ALA A 164 2.08 14.23 7.05
CA ALA A 164 1.50 14.60 5.77
C ALA A 164 0.91 13.42 4.98
N GLN A 165 0.28 13.76 3.86
CA GLN A 165 -0.30 12.84 2.89
C GLN A 165 0.15 13.26 1.49
N PHE A 166 0.29 12.30 0.57
CA PHE A 166 0.55 12.62 -0.83
C PHE A 166 -0.56 13.51 -1.40
N PRO A 167 -0.25 14.41 -2.35
CA PRO A 167 -1.27 15.21 -3.00
C PRO A 167 -2.28 14.31 -3.72
N ALA A 168 -3.54 14.71 -3.75
CA ALA A 168 -4.46 14.14 -4.73
C ALA A 168 -3.92 14.52 -6.12
N CYS A 169 -3.94 13.61 -7.10
CA CYS A 169 -3.61 13.99 -8.48
C CYS A 169 -4.53 15.14 -8.88
N GLU A 170 -3.97 16.33 -9.11
CA GLU A 170 -4.70 17.41 -9.76
C GLU A 170 -4.92 16.97 -11.22
N GLY A 171 -6.17 16.74 -11.57
CA GLY A 171 -6.57 16.33 -12.92
C GLY A 171 -6.43 17.43 -13.96
#